data_AF-A0A1C5FEU7-F1
#
_entry.id   AF-A0A1C5FEU7-F1
#
_cell.length_a   1.000
_cell.length_b   1.000
_cell.length_c   1.000
_cell.angle_alpha   90.00
_cell.angle_beta   90.00
_cell.angle_gamma   90.00
#
_symmetry.space_group_name_H-M   'P 1'
#
loop_
_entity.id
_entity.type
_entity.pdbx_description
1 polymer ?
#
loop_
_entity_poly.entity_id
_entity_poly.type
_entity_poly.pdbx_seq_one_letter_code
_entity_poly.pdbx_strand_id
1 'polypeptide(L)'
;RAWRGMIQWWAEGAEPAFDRWTEWAAARSERYGLGDTPKKVDRTFWDLVQRADEKPIEMDGEKYTGDDVRGMMRGAVFGVKEGTELVVELKKAAAGEPASAKRLPAPAGTTRPSADADVPSDNGTAGFWTVVCNDNSAAWSRDPESYRRDAIEDKGRYPLFGDFASSVKPCAFWDRSAEPATVVNNEVGSLVVQNEWDSQTPLPSGQALHADLKGSKMLTVLGGEGHGVYPSGNACADGEVEDYLTTGKLPSKDVTCEATAGSNGDARENRKRDILPGAPLPQRSPDRF
;
A
#
# COMPACT_ATOMS: atom_id res chain seq x y z
N ARG A 1 11.00 15.08 2.12
CA ARG A 1 11.05 14.50 0.76
C ARG A 1 9.62 14.18 0.28
N ALA A 2 8.73 15.17 0.23
CA ALA A 2 7.34 14.92 -0.15
C ALA A 2 7.24 14.43 -1.61
N TRP A 3 6.32 13.51 -1.86
CA TRP A 3 6.02 12.90 -3.16
C TRP A 3 7.13 12.07 -3.80
N ARG A 4 8.11 12.65 -4.50
CA ARG A 4 9.09 11.85 -5.28
C ARG A 4 9.79 10.79 -4.42
N GLY A 5 10.33 11.20 -3.28
CA GLY A 5 11.00 10.27 -2.35
C GLY A 5 10.03 9.27 -1.71
N MET A 6 8.79 9.67 -1.45
CA MET A 6 7.75 8.77 -0.93
C MET A 6 7.33 7.72 -1.96
N ILE A 7 7.28 8.09 -3.24
CA ILE A 7 7.03 7.15 -4.35
C ILE A 7 8.17 6.15 -4.48
N GLN A 8 9.43 6.59 -4.31
CA GLN A 8 10.58 5.69 -4.25
C GLN A 8 10.51 4.74 -3.04
N TRP A 9 10.02 5.22 -1.89
CA TRP A 9 9.74 4.37 -0.73
C TRP A 9 8.66 3.33 -0.97
N TRP A 10 7.76 3.48 -1.94
CA TRP A 10 6.83 2.40 -2.30
C TRP A 10 7.58 1.17 -2.81
N ALA A 11 8.70 1.36 -3.53
CA ALA A 11 9.52 0.24 -3.98
C ALA A 11 10.27 -0.41 -2.83
N GLU A 12 10.92 0.39 -1.99
CA GLU A 12 11.65 -0.09 -0.82
C GLU A 12 10.73 -0.82 0.18
N GLY A 13 9.55 -0.27 0.46
CA GLY A 13 8.58 -0.85 1.38
C GLY A 13 7.83 -2.07 0.84
N ALA A 14 7.76 -2.23 -0.50
CA ALA A 14 7.10 -3.38 -1.12
C ALA A 14 7.93 -4.66 -0.98
N GLU A 15 9.26 -4.60 -1.01
CA GLU A 15 10.13 -5.77 -0.90
C GLU A 15 9.90 -6.57 0.40
N PRO A 16 10.00 -5.99 1.62
CA PRO A 16 9.73 -6.76 2.84
C PRO A 16 8.26 -7.17 2.97
N ALA A 17 7.31 -6.42 2.38
CA ALA A 17 5.91 -6.84 2.34
C ALA A 17 5.71 -8.07 1.43
N PHE A 18 6.46 -8.15 0.33
CA PHE A 18 6.49 -9.32 -0.54
C PHE A 18 7.15 -10.53 0.13
N ASP A 19 8.28 -10.35 0.83
CA ASP A 19 8.91 -11.42 1.61
C ASP A 19 7.92 -12.01 2.63
N ARG A 20 7.24 -11.16 3.41
CA ARG A 20 6.18 -11.59 4.34
C ARG A 20 5.06 -12.36 3.63
N TRP A 21 4.64 -11.90 2.46
CA TRP A 21 3.64 -12.59 1.66
C TRP A 21 4.11 -13.99 1.25
N THR A 22 5.35 -14.14 0.79
CA THR A 22 5.89 -15.45 0.40
C THR A 22 5.92 -16.43 1.57
N GLU A 23 6.28 -15.98 2.77
CA GLU A 23 6.26 -16.78 3.99
C GLU A 23 4.83 -17.22 4.36
N TRP A 24 3.89 -16.29 4.33
CA TRP A 24 2.50 -16.56 4.68
C TRP A 24 1.85 -17.57 3.72
N ALA A 25 2.11 -17.42 2.42
CA ALA A 25 1.59 -18.29 1.38
C ALA A 25 2.23 -19.69 1.46
N ALA A 26 3.54 -19.77 1.70
CA ALA A 26 4.26 -21.03 1.84
C ALA A 26 3.76 -21.88 3.02
N ALA A 27 3.50 -21.23 4.16
CA ALA A 27 2.91 -21.87 5.33
C ALA A 27 1.50 -22.44 5.08
N ARG A 28 0.86 -22.08 3.96
CA ARG A 28 -0.49 -22.52 3.52
C ARG A 28 -0.44 -23.19 2.15
N SER A 29 0.70 -23.81 1.83
CA SER A 29 0.96 -24.43 0.53
C SER A 29 -0.05 -25.52 0.14
N GLU A 30 -0.56 -26.30 1.09
CA GLU A 30 -1.62 -27.29 0.83
C GLU A 30 -2.90 -26.66 0.28
N ARG A 31 -3.21 -25.42 0.69
CA ARG A 31 -4.41 -24.70 0.25
C ARG A 31 -4.19 -23.96 -1.06
N TYR A 32 -3.06 -23.26 -1.20
CA TYR A 32 -2.85 -22.31 -2.30
C TYR A 32 -1.93 -22.83 -3.41
N GLY A 33 -1.14 -23.87 -3.16
CA GLY A 33 -0.35 -24.54 -4.19
C GLY A 33 0.70 -23.66 -4.87
N LEU A 34 1.15 -22.56 -4.26
CA LEU A 34 2.18 -21.65 -4.80
C LEU A 34 3.62 -22.10 -4.49
N GLY A 35 3.79 -23.11 -3.65
CA GLY A 35 5.08 -23.58 -3.16
C GLY A 35 5.07 -23.73 -1.64
N ASP A 36 5.85 -24.68 -1.12
CA ASP A 36 5.94 -25.04 0.31
C ASP A 36 7.05 -24.30 1.07
N THR A 37 7.82 -23.45 0.40
CA THR A 37 8.82 -22.57 1.02
C THR A 37 8.70 -21.16 0.43
N PRO A 38 9.09 -20.11 1.16
CA PRO A 38 9.04 -18.73 0.67
C PRO A 38 9.70 -18.58 -0.71
N LYS A 39 10.87 -19.21 -0.88
CA LYS A 39 11.62 -19.23 -2.14
C LYS A 39 10.90 -19.91 -3.31
N LYS A 40 10.06 -20.92 -3.06
CA LYS A 40 9.24 -21.54 -4.12
C LYS A 40 8.04 -20.66 -4.49
N VAL A 41 7.48 -19.92 -3.52
CA VAL A 41 6.42 -18.94 -3.77
C VAL A 41 6.95 -17.76 -4.59
N ASP A 42 8.09 -17.17 -4.17
CA ASP A 42 8.82 -16.15 -4.91
C ASP A 42 9.06 -16.59 -6.37
N ARG A 43 9.63 -17.79 -6.55
CA ARG A 43 9.86 -18.34 -7.89
C ARG A 43 8.58 -18.47 -8.70
N THR A 44 7.51 -18.99 -8.10
CA THR A 44 6.22 -19.12 -8.79
C THR A 44 5.70 -17.78 -9.28
N PHE A 45 5.85 -16.72 -8.47
CA PHE A 45 5.48 -15.37 -8.88
C PHE A 45 6.33 -14.88 -10.06
N TRP A 46 7.66 -14.98 -9.97
CA TRP A 46 8.56 -14.52 -11.04
C TRP A 46 8.44 -15.34 -12.33
N ASP A 47 8.15 -16.63 -12.24
CA ASP A 47 7.86 -17.47 -13.41
C ASP A 47 6.57 -17.01 -14.11
N LEU A 48 5.56 -16.54 -13.36
CA LEU A 48 4.35 -15.96 -13.94
C LEU A 48 4.62 -14.62 -14.62
N VAL A 49 5.45 -13.76 -14.03
CA VAL A 49 5.89 -12.50 -14.63
C VAL A 49 6.63 -12.77 -15.94
N GLN A 50 7.67 -13.61 -15.92
CA GLN A 50 8.46 -13.95 -17.10
C GLN A 50 7.60 -14.54 -18.20
N ARG A 51 6.71 -15.47 -17.86
CA ARG A 51 5.77 -16.04 -18.82
C ARG A 51 4.89 -14.96 -19.43
N ALA A 52 4.35 -14.06 -18.63
CA ALA A 52 3.46 -13.00 -19.09
C ALA A 52 4.17 -11.96 -19.98
N ASP A 53 5.48 -11.77 -19.81
CA ASP A 53 6.32 -10.99 -20.73
C ASP A 53 6.45 -11.65 -22.11
N GLU A 54 6.54 -12.98 -22.18
CA GLU A 54 6.61 -13.73 -23.44
C GLU A 54 5.23 -13.91 -24.11
N LYS A 55 4.23 -14.26 -23.30
CA LYS A 55 2.85 -14.48 -23.73
C LYS A 55 1.90 -14.02 -22.62
N PRO A 56 1.16 -12.92 -22.83
CA PRO A 56 0.22 -12.40 -21.84
C PRO A 56 -0.74 -13.49 -21.32
N ILE A 57 -1.01 -13.45 -20.02
CA ILE A 57 -1.97 -14.34 -19.36
C ILE A 57 -3.37 -13.84 -19.71
N GLU A 58 -4.16 -14.68 -20.37
CA GLU A 58 -5.53 -14.34 -20.77
C GLU A 58 -6.54 -14.84 -19.73
N MET A 59 -7.43 -13.97 -19.28
CA MET A 59 -8.48 -14.30 -18.30
C MET A 59 -9.70 -13.41 -18.49
N ASP A 60 -10.89 -14.01 -18.62
CA ASP A 60 -12.16 -13.30 -18.89
C ASP A 60 -12.10 -12.30 -20.08
N GLY A 61 -11.29 -12.61 -21.11
CA GLY A 61 -11.11 -11.76 -22.30
C GLY A 61 -10.07 -10.65 -22.15
N GLU A 62 -9.53 -10.47 -20.95
CA GLU A 62 -8.43 -9.53 -20.66
C GLU A 62 -7.07 -10.18 -20.85
N LYS A 63 -6.04 -9.37 -21.12
CA LYS A 63 -4.65 -9.81 -21.31
C LYS A 63 -3.74 -9.12 -20.31
N TYR A 64 -3.03 -9.91 -19.51
CA TYR A 64 -2.13 -9.44 -18.48
C TYR A 64 -0.67 -9.71 -18.86
N THR A 65 0.11 -8.63 -19.00
CA THR A 65 1.56 -8.66 -19.24
C THR A 65 2.35 -8.89 -17.95
N GLY A 66 3.67 -9.13 -18.04
CA GLY A 66 4.50 -9.23 -16.83
C GLY A 66 4.52 -7.93 -16.03
N ASP A 67 4.47 -6.78 -16.69
CA ASP A 67 4.31 -5.47 -16.03
C ASP A 67 2.97 -5.35 -15.31
N ASP A 68 1.87 -5.88 -15.86
CA ASP A 68 0.58 -5.91 -15.17
C ASP A 68 0.66 -6.79 -13.92
N VAL A 69 1.26 -7.99 -14.02
CA VAL A 69 1.43 -8.91 -12.89
C VAL A 69 2.27 -8.29 -11.77
N ARG A 70 3.41 -7.66 -12.11
CA ARG A 70 4.23 -6.90 -11.15
C ARG A 70 3.45 -5.73 -10.54
N GLY A 71 2.76 -4.96 -11.38
CA GLY A 71 1.96 -3.80 -10.94
C GLY A 71 0.84 -4.18 -9.99
N MET A 72 0.17 -5.31 -10.21
CA MET A 72 -0.82 -5.86 -9.28
C MET A 72 -0.22 -6.28 -7.95
N MET A 73 1.00 -6.81 -7.96
CA MET A 73 1.66 -7.27 -6.74
C MET A 73 1.82 -6.15 -5.71
N ARG A 74 2.10 -4.92 -6.17
CA ARG A 74 2.14 -3.73 -5.30
C ARG A 74 0.87 -3.60 -4.45
N GLY A 75 -0.32 -3.68 -5.06
CA GLY A 75 -1.58 -3.55 -4.32
C GLY A 75 -1.97 -4.81 -3.53
N ALA A 76 -1.49 -5.97 -3.97
CA ALA A 76 -1.72 -7.27 -3.37
C ALA A 76 -0.99 -7.43 -2.02
N VAL A 77 0.24 -6.95 -1.88
CA VAL A 77 1.03 -7.12 -0.63
C VAL A 77 0.52 -6.31 0.57
N PHE A 78 -0.50 -5.48 0.37
CA PHE A 78 -1.20 -4.81 1.48
C PHE A 78 -2.00 -5.84 2.32
N GLY A 79 -2.40 -6.97 1.73
CA GLY A 79 -3.10 -8.05 2.43
C GLY A 79 -2.62 -9.40 1.93
N VAL A 80 -1.94 -10.17 2.78
CA VAL A 80 -1.25 -11.39 2.34
C VAL A 80 -2.19 -12.44 1.75
N LYS A 81 -3.44 -12.50 2.24
CA LYS A 81 -4.45 -13.43 1.74
C LYS A 81 -4.93 -13.04 0.34
N GLU A 82 -5.32 -11.79 0.15
CA GLU A 82 -5.85 -11.28 -1.13
C GLU A 82 -4.77 -11.37 -2.21
N GLY A 83 -3.52 -11.03 -1.86
CA GLY A 83 -2.39 -11.20 -2.77
C GLY A 83 -2.16 -12.65 -3.15
N THR A 84 -2.28 -13.58 -2.21
CA THR A 84 -2.17 -15.02 -2.48
C THR A 84 -3.29 -15.50 -3.41
N GLU A 85 -4.54 -15.11 -3.15
CA GLU A 85 -5.69 -15.48 -3.98
C GLU A 85 -5.56 -14.93 -5.41
N LEU A 86 -5.04 -13.70 -5.56
CA LEU A 86 -4.75 -13.10 -6.87
C LEU A 86 -3.73 -13.92 -7.67
N VAL A 87 -2.60 -14.29 -7.05
CA VAL A 87 -1.53 -15.07 -7.72
C VAL A 87 -2.03 -16.48 -8.08
N VAL A 88 -2.91 -17.06 -7.27
CA VAL A 88 -3.56 -18.34 -7.59
C VAL A 88 -4.42 -18.22 -8.85
N GLU A 89 -5.22 -17.16 -9.01
CA GLU A 89 -6.02 -16.97 -10.22
C GLU A 89 -5.15 -16.74 -11.46
N LEU A 90 -4.06 -15.97 -11.35
CA LEU A 90 -3.08 -15.82 -12.42
C LEU A 90 -2.43 -17.17 -12.79
N LYS A 91 -2.08 -17.99 -11.80
CA LYS A 91 -1.50 -19.32 -12.01
C LYS A 91 -2.48 -20.27 -12.73
N LYS A 92 -3.76 -20.27 -12.35
CA LYS A 92 -4.80 -21.05 -13.02
C LYS A 92 -5.00 -20.61 -14.48
N ALA A 93 -5.18 -19.31 -14.69
CA ALA A 93 -5.33 -18.74 -16.03
C ALA A 93 -4.12 -19.07 -16.92
N ALA A 94 -2.91 -18.97 -16.35
CA ALA A 94 -1.69 -19.39 -16.99
C ALA A 94 -1.76 -20.90 -17.34
N ALA A 95 -2.17 -21.79 -16.45
CA ALA A 95 -2.32 -23.21 -16.75
C ALA A 95 -3.44 -23.55 -17.76
N GLY A 96 -4.27 -22.57 -18.18
CA GLY A 96 -5.46 -22.81 -18.99
C GLY A 96 -6.63 -23.40 -18.19
N GLU A 97 -6.57 -23.31 -16.87
CA GLU A 97 -7.62 -23.72 -15.96
C GLU A 97 -8.67 -22.60 -15.79
N PRO A 98 -9.91 -22.93 -15.38
CA PRO A 98 -10.91 -21.93 -15.05
C PRO A 98 -10.42 -20.97 -13.96
N ALA A 99 -10.42 -19.68 -14.28
CA ALA A 99 -10.03 -18.58 -13.40
C ALA A 99 -10.95 -17.39 -13.60
N SER A 100 -10.98 -16.43 -12.68
CA SER A 100 -11.80 -15.22 -12.80
C SER A 100 -11.05 -13.93 -12.54
N ALA A 101 -11.19 -12.98 -13.46
CA ALA A 101 -10.66 -11.63 -13.36
C ALA A 101 -11.51 -10.70 -12.49
N LYS A 102 -12.66 -11.15 -11.97
CA LYS A 102 -13.64 -10.29 -11.29
C LYS A 102 -13.06 -9.51 -10.10
N ARG A 103 -12.00 -10.02 -9.47
CA ARG A 103 -11.30 -9.37 -8.34
C ARG A 103 -9.92 -8.80 -8.73
N LEU A 104 -9.51 -8.91 -9.98
CA LEU A 104 -8.23 -8.37 -10.43
C LEU A 104 -8.38 -6.92 -10.92
N PRO A 105 -7.36 -6.08 -10.68
CA PRO A 105 -7.25 -4.79 -11.36
C PRO A 105 -7.31 -4.97 -12.89
N ALA A 106 -7.77 -3.93 -13.56
CA ALA A 106 -7.74 -3.90 -15.03
C ALA A 106 -6.28 -3.82 -15.50
N PRO A 107 -5.89 -4.51 -16.59
CA PRO A 107 -4.56 -4.32 -17.16
C PRO A 107 -4.39 -2.89 -17.70
N ALA A 108 -3.15 -2.44 -17.79
CA ALA A 108 -2.83 -1.11 -18.31
C ALA A 108 -3.40 -0.90 -19.72
N GLY A 109 -3.98 0.27 -19.97
CA GLY A 109 -4.59 0.62 -21.26
C GLY A 109 -6.04 0.13 -21.43
N THR A 110 -6.61 -0.58 -20.46
CA THR A 110 -8.05 -0.89 -20.47
C THR A 110 -8.85 0.27 -19.88
N THR A 111 -9.77 0.81 -20.68
CA THR A 111 -10.73 1.82 -20.22
C THR A 111 -11.99 1.13 -19.74
N ARG A 112 -12.23 1.18 -18.43
CA ARG A 112 -13.53 0.81 -17.86
C ARG A 112 -14.42 2.04 -17.78
N PRO A 113 -15.73 1.93 -18.10
CA PRO A 113 -16.67 3.00 -17.84
C PRO A 113 -16.58 3.44 -16.39
N SER A 114 -16.60 4.76 -16.15
CA SER A 114 -16.77 5.28 -14.80
C SER A 114 -18.12 4.85 -14.23
N ALA A 115 -18.19 4.73 -12.90
CA ALA A 115 -19.46 4.48 -12.21
C ALA A 115 -20.47 5.62 -12.42
N ASP A 116 -19.96 6.82 -12.68
CA ASP A 116 -20.73 8.00 -13.07
C ASP A 116 -20.36 8.38 -14.51
N ALA A 117 -21.35 8.42 -15.40
CA ALA A 117 -21.16 8.64 -16.83
C ALA A 117 -20.54 10.01 -17.15
N ASP A 118 -20.72 11.00 -16.27
CA ASP A 118 -20.19 12.35 -16.46
C ASP A 118 -18.73 12.51 -15.96
N VAL A 119 -18.17 11.49 -15.32
CA VAL A 119 -16.79 11.50 -14.81
C VAL A 119 -15.89 10.68 -15.74
N PRO A 120 -14.86 11.29 -16.37
CA PRO A 120 -13.88 10.53 -17.14
C PRO A 120 -13.20 9.44 -16.32
N SER A 121 -12.94 8.28 -16.93
CA SER A 121 -12.36 7.11 -16.25
C SER A 121 -10.95 7.36 -15.70
N ASP A 122 -10.24 8.36 -16.23
CA ASP A 122 -8.90 8.78 -15.84
C ASP A 122 -8.88 9.95 -14.83
N ASN A 123 -10.05 10.49 -14.44
CA ASN A 123 -10.14 11.67 -13.57
C ASN A 123 -9.37 11.51 -12.26
N GLY A 124 -9.40 10.32 -11.64
CA GLY A 124 -8.64 10.05 -10.41
C GLY A 124 -7.12 10.16 -10.62
N THR A 125 -6.62 9.64 -11.74
CA THR A 125 -5.20 9.74 -12.12
C THR A 125 -4.82 11.19 -12.45
N ALA A 126 -5.65 11.88 -13.22
CA ALA A 126 -5.43 13.28 -13.59
C ALA A 126 -5.42 14.20 -12.35
N GLY A 127 -6.38 14.02 -11.45
CA GLY A 127 -6.47 14.75 -10.19
C GLY A 127 -5.28 14.47 -9.27
N PHE A 128 -4.91 13.20 -9.09
CA PHE A 128 -3.75 12.81 -8.29
C PHE A 128 -2.48 13.52 -8.76
N TRP A 129 -2.13 13.41 -10.04
CA TRP A 129 -0.92 14.04 -10.57
C TRP A 129 -0.98 15.57 -10.52
N THR A 130 -2.15 16.17 -10.76
CA THR A 130 -2.32 17.62 -10.64
C THR A 130 -1.98 18.12 -9.24
N VAL A 131 -2.45 17.44 -8.18
CA VAL A 131 -2.13 17.81 -6.79
C VAL A 131 -0.66 17.54 -6.47
N VAL A 132 -0.17 16.33 -6.75
CA VAL A 132 1.21 15.92 -6.45
C VAL A 132 2.25 16.85 -7.08
N CYS A 133 2.04 17.26 -8.33
CA CYS A 133 2.98 18.14 -9.01
C CYS A 133 2.90 19.59 -8.48
N ASN A 134 1.73 20.03 -8.00
CA ASN A 134 1.57 21.35 -7.40
C ASN A 134 2.08 21.43 -5.95
N ASP A 135 2.08 20.36 -5.18
CA ASP A 135 2.53 20.37 -3.80
C ASP A 135 4.04 20.59 -3.64
N ASN A 136 4.84 20.03 -4.57
CA ASN A 136 6.30 20.15 -4.51
C ASN A 136 6.98 19.85 -5.86
N SER A 137 6.79 20.72 -6.85
CA SER A 137 7.42 20.61 -8.17
C SER A 137 8.95 20.58 -8.08
N ALA A 138 9.55 21.16 -7.04
CA ALA A 138 11.00 21.23 -6.84
C ALA A 138 11.63 19.87 -6.50
N ALA A 139 10.86 18.92 -5.98
CA ALA A 139 11.32 17.56 -5.75
C ALA A 139 11.54 16.78 -7.06
N TRP A 140 11.05 17.28 -8.19
CA TRP A 140 11.03 16.58 -9.47
C TRP A 140 12.09 17.15 -10.42
N SER A 141 13.06 16.32 -10.79
CA SER A 141 14.07 16.68 -11.78
C SER A 141 13.44 16.99 -13.13
N ARG A 142 14.02 17.94 -13.86
CA ARG A 142 13.69 18.24 -15.26
C ARG A 142 14.55 17.47 -16.27
N ASP A 143 15.59 16.79 -15.79
CA ASP A 143 16.48 15.98 -16.60
C ASP A 143 15.94 14.54 -16.70
N PRO A 144 15.48 14.08 -17.89
CA PRO A 144 15.02 12.71 -18.09
C PRO A 144 16.10 11.66 -17.76
N GLU A 145 17.39 11.99 -17.94
CA GLU A 145 18.48 11.05 -17.66
C GLU A 145 18.60 10.72 -16.17
N SER A 146 18.20 11.64 -15.28
CA SER A 146 18.13 11.34 -13.85
C SER A 146 17.15 10.20 -13.54
N TYR A 147 15.96 10.21 -14.14
CA TYR A 147 14.98 9.14 -13.97
C TYR A 147 15.44 7.84 -14.60
N ARG A 148 16.13 7.89 -15.76
CA ARG A 148 16.67 6.66 -16.38
C ARG A 148 17.72 6.00 -15.48
N ARG A 149 18.63 6.79 -14.89
CA ARG A 149 19.64 6.28 -13.94
C ARG A 149 18.97 5.68 -12.70
N ASP A 150 18.08 6.44 -12.06
CA ASP A 150 17.40 6.03 -10.84
C ASP A 150 16.56 4.76 -11.09
N ALA A 151 15.84 4.67 -12.22
CA ALA A 151 15.06 3.49 -12.58
C ALA A 151 15.93 2.23 -12.80
N ILE A 152 17.12 2.36 -13.39
CA ILE A 152 18.04 1.23 -13.57
C ILE A 152 18.61 0.78 -12.22
N GLU A 153 19.03 1.74 -11.38
CA GLU A 153 19.56 1.45 -10.05
C GLU A 153 18.49 0.78 -9.16
N ASP A 154 17.32 1.40 -9.07
CA ASP A 154 16.25 0.93 -8.20
C ASP A 154 15.62 -0.36 -8.72
N LYS A 155 15.64 -0.66 -10.03
CA LYS A 155 15.27 -1.99 -10.52
C LYS A 155 16.18 -3.08 -9.98
N GLY A 156 17.47 -2.79 -9.83
CA GLY A 156 18.43 -3.72 -9.25
C GLY A 156 18.24 -3.90 -7.74
N ARG A 157 17.87 -2.83 -7.04
CA ARG A 157 17.67 -2.84 -5.57
C ARG A 157 16.31 -3.38 -5.15
N TYR A 158 15.27 -3.05 -5.90
CA TYR A 158 13.86 -3.30 -5.61
C TYR A 158 13.17 -3.88 -6.86
N PRO A 159 13.40 -5.17 -7.20
CA PRO A 159 12.97 -5.76 -8.46
C PRO A 159 11.47 -5.69 -8.75
N LEU A 160 10.63 -5.66 -7.70
CA LEU A 160 9.18 -5.62 -7.87
C LEU A 160 8.70 -4.32 -8.51
N PHE A 161 9.26 -3.18 -8.07
CA PHE A 161 8.65 -1.88 -8.34
C PHE A 161 9.63 -0.71 -8.49
N GLY A 162 10.94 -0.93 -8.34
CA GLY A 162 11.95 0.15 -8.36
C GLY A 162 12.01 0.90 -9.68
N ASP A 163 11.97 0.19 -10.81
CA ASP A 163 11.92 0.82 -12.14
C ASP A 163 10.67 1.68 -12.31
N PHE A 164 9.51 1.16 -11.93
CA PHE A 164 8.27 1.92 -11.99
C PHE A 164 8.32 3.15 -11.09
N ALA A 165 8.74 3.00 -9.83
CA ALA A 165 8.74 4.09 -8.86
C ALA A 165 9.64 5.25 -9.29
N SER A 166 10.82 4.93 -9.83
CA SER A 166 11.85 5.91 -10.20
C SER A 166 11.80 6.38 -11.65
N SER A 167 10.91 5.82 -12.48
CA SER A 167 10.65 6.31 -13.84
C SER A 167 10.09 7.74 -13.88
N VAL A 168 10.25 8.39 -15.04
CA VAL A 168 9.76 9.75 -15.28
C VAL A 168 8.25 9.85 -15.04
N LYS A 169 7.83 10.90 -14.33
CA LYS A 169 6.42 11.20 -14.01
C LYS A 169 5.98 12.52 -14.65
N PRO A 170 4.66 12.78 -14.77
CA PRO A 170 4.14 14.04 -15.32
C PRO A 170 4.75 15.29 -14.68
N CYS A 171 5.12 15.23 -13.40
CA CYS A 171 5.70 16.35 -12.66
C CYS A 171 7.05 16.84 -13.20
N ALA A 172 7.79 16.01 -13.94
CA ALA A 172 9.00 16.45 -14.65
C ALA A 172 8.71 17.51 -15.73
N PHE A 173 7.45 17.60 -16.18
CA PHE A 173 6.97 18.51 -17.22
C PHE A 173 5.95 19.54 -16.72
N TRP A 174 5.57 19.47 -15.43
CA TRP A 174 4.62 20.41 -14.82
C TRP A 174 5.23 21.80 -14.66
N ASP A 175 4.49 22.89 -14.57
CA ASP A 175 5.12 24.17 -14.22
C ASP A 175 5.55 24.20 -12.74
N ARG A 176 5.94 25.37 -12.23
CA ARG A 176 6.25 25.53 -10.81
C ARG A 176 4.99 25.27 -9.98
N SER A 177 5.18 24.71 -8.78
CA SER A 177 4.12 24.57 -7.78
C SER A 177 3.26 25.83 -7.66
N ALA A 178 1.94 25.65 -7.59
CA ALA A 178 1.00 26.74 -7.34
C ALA A 178 1.24 27.42 -5.99
N GLU A 179 1.72 26.67 -4.99
CA GLU A 179 2.00 27.15 -3.64
C GLU A 179 3.39 26.70 -3.16
N PRO A 180 4.05 27.40 -2.23
CA PRO A 180 5.26 26.91 -1.60
C PRO A 180 5.00 25.59 -0.85
N ALA A 181 6.03 24.74 -0.77
CA ALA A 181 5.95 23.52 0.05
C ALA A 181 5.56 23.86 1.49
N THR A 182 4.64 23.09 2.07
CA THR A 182 4.16 23.31 3.44
C THR A 182 5.30 23.23 4.43
N VAL A 183 5.47 24.28 5.23
CA VAL A 183 6.39 24.27 6.38
C VAL A 183 5.67 23.63 7.55
N VAL A 184 6.19 22.50 8.03
CA VAL A 184 5.65 21.82 9.21
C VAL A 184 6.12 22.57 10.46
N ASN A 185 5.21 23.33 11.05
CA ASN A 185 5.42 24.03 12.32
C ASN A 185 4.10 24.01 13.10
N ASN A 186 3.80 22.88 13.73
CA ASN A 186 2.57 22.71 14.50
C ASN A 186 2.83 22.89 16.00
N GLU A 187 1.91 23.59 16.66
CA GLU A 187 1.84 23.68 18.13
C GLU A 187 0.68 22.85 18.69
N VAL A 188 -0.24 22.41 17.81
CA VAL A 188 -1.39 21.59 18.15
C VAL A 188 -0.97 20.12 18.15
N GLY A 189 -1.29 19.41 19.23
CA GLY A 189 -1.06 17.98 19.33
C GLY A 189 -1.91 17.19 18.32
N SER A 190 -1.34 16.14 17.75
CA SER A 190 -1.98 15.25 16.80
C SER A 190 -1.66 13.78 17.11
N LEU A 191 -2.53 12.87 16.67
CA LEU A 191 -2.28 11.43 16.76
C LEU A 191 -1.87 10.92 15.36
N VAL A 192 -0.63 10.45 15.24
CA VAL A 192 -0.13 9.75 14.04
C VAL A 192 -0.38 8.26 14.24
N VAL A 193 -1.08 7.63 13.31
CA VAL A 193 -1.40 6.20 13.37
C VAL A 193 -0.72 5.46 12.22
N GLN A 194 -0.08 4.33 12.52
CA GLN A 194 0.77 3.64 11.56
C GLN A 194 0.74 2.12 11.73
N ASN A 195 0.51 1.39 10.64
CA ASN A 195 0.76 -0.05 10.59
C ASN A 195 2.25 -0.30 10.36
N GLU A 196 2.81 -1.35 10.98
CA GLU A 196 4.21 -1.75 10.79
C GLU A 196 4.52 -2.06 9.32
N TRP A 197 3.61 -2.77 8.63
CA TRP A 197 3.82 -3.28 7.28
C TRP A 197 3.05 -2.52 6.18
N ASP A 198 2.72 -1.24 6.40
CA ASP A 198 2.14 -0.39 5.35
C ASP A 198 3.18 -0.12 4.26
N SER A 199 2.98 -0.66 3.05
CA SER A 199 3.93 -0.47 1.94
C SER A 199 3.77 0.88 1.21
N GLN A 200 2.70 1.64 1.47
CA GLN A 200 2.38 2.90 0.80
C GLN A 200 2.87 4.11 1.59
N THR A 201 2.76 4.04 2.91
CA THR A 201 3.36 4.97 3.85
C THR A 201 4.16 4.17 4.86
N PRO A 202 5.37 3.69 4.51
CA PRO A 202 6.16 2.81 5.37
C PRO A 202 6.40 3.38 6.76
N LEU A 203 6.53 2.52 7.77
CA LEU A 203 6.73 2.91 9.16
C LEU A 203 7.82 4.00 9.35
N PRO A 204 8.99 3.95 8.67
CA PRO A 204 9.98 5.05 8.76
C PRO A 204 9.43 6.41 8.32
N SER A 205 8.50 6.46 7.37
CA SER A 205 7.84 7.68 6.94
C SER A 205 6.88 8.23 8.00
N GLY A 206 6.11 7.37 8.66
CA GLY A 206 5.24 7.74 9.77
C GLY A 206 6.04 8.23 10.98
N GLN A 207 7.17 7.57 11.28
CA GLN A 207 8.10 8.00 12.33
C GLN A 207 8.72 9.36 12.03
N ALA A 208 9.11 9.61 10.77
CA ALA A 208 9.61 10.92 10.35
C ALA A 208 8.53 12.01 10.49
N LEU A 209 7.30 11.73 10.08
CA LEU A 209 6.16 12.65 10.25
C LEU A 209 5.90 12.96 11.73
N HIS A 210 5.91 11.93 12.60
CA HIS A 210 5.77 12.10 14.04
C HIS A 210 6.91 12.96 14.62
N ALA A 211 8.14 12.76 14.17
CA ALA A 211 9.28 13.56 14.59
C ALA A 211 9.17 15.03 14.15
N ASP A 212 8.64 15.28 12.95
CA ASP A 212 8.43 16.64 12.42
C ASP A 212 7.22 17.34 13.09
N LEU A 213 6.14 16.60 13.36
CA LEU A 213 4.95 17.09 14.05
C LEU A 213 5.17 17.18 15.55
N LYS A 214 5.72 18.31 16.02
CA LYS A 214 6.01 18.54 17.44
C LYS A 214 4.74 18.44 18.27
N GLY A 215 4.81 17.71 19.39
CA GLY A 215 3.65 17.48 20.25
C GLY A 215 2.68 16.40 19.76
N SER A 216 2.96 15.75 18.62
CA SER A 216 2.21 14.56 18.23
C SER A 216 2.50 13.38 19.15
N LYS A 217 1.60 12.39 19.12
CA LYS A 217 1.81 11.04 19.65
C LYS A 217 1.69 10.04 18.53
N MET A 218 2.40 8.93 18.64
CA MET A 218 2.34 7.87 17.66
C MET A 218 1.65 6.63 18.22
N LEU A 219 0.70 6.08 17.46
CA LEU A 219 0.17 4.75 17.65
C LEU A 219 0.71 3.85 16.54
N THR A 220 1.42 2.80 16.93
CA THR A 220 1.93 1.78 15.99
C THR A 220 1.21 0.46 16.20
N VAL A 221 0.74 -0.17 15.11
CA VAL A 221 0.20 -1.53 15.14
C VAL A 221 1.27 -2.51 14.65
N LEU A 222 1.86 -3.26 15.57
CA LEU A 222 2.82 -4.34 15.26
C LEU A 222 2.11 -5.51 14.58
N GLY A 223 2.75 -6.09 13.57
CA GLY A 223 2.14 -7.08 12.68
C GLY A 223 0.98 -6.55 11.84
N GLY A 224 0.67 -5.26 11.92
CA GLY A 224 -0.42 -4.62 11.17
C GLY A 224 -0.04 -4.52 9.70
N GLU A 225 -0.94 -4.96 8.83
CA GLU A 225 -0.82 -4.81 7.38
C GLU A 225 -1.92 -3.90 6.82
N GLY A 226 -1.78 -3.54 5.55
CA GLY A 226 -2.72 -2.65 4.88
C GLY A 226 -2.28 -1.20 4.88
N HIS A 227 -3.03 -0.37 4.14
CA HIS A 227 -2.80 1.07 4.04
C HIS A 227 -3.92 1.82 4.76
N GLY A 228 -3.58 2.36 5.94
CA GLY A 228 -4.53 2.92 6.90
C GLY A 228 -4.77 2.01 8.12
N VAL A 229 -4.98 2.64 9.29
CA VAL A 229 -5.11 1.95 10.59
C VAL A 229 -6.52 2.04 11.18
N TYR A 230 -7.28 3.08 10.81
CA TYR A 230 -8.58 3.37 11.41
C TYR A 230 -9.63 3.71 10.34
N PRO A 231 -10.87 3.20 10.47
CA PRO A 231 -11.27 2.13 11.40
C PRO A 231 -10.83 0.77 10.85
N SER A 232 -10.16 -0.06 11.65
CA SER A 232 -9.68 -1.39 11.23
C SER A 232 -10.42 -2.55 11.88
N GLY A 233 -11.16 -2.31 12.95
CA GLY A 233 -11.70 -3.35 13.84
C GLY A 233 -10.68 -3.85 14.87
N ASN A 234 -9.48 -3.26 14.93
CA ASN A 234 -8.54 -3.50 16.02
C ASN A 234 -8.97 -2.68 17.24
N ALA A 235 -9.51 -3.34 18.27
CA ALA A 235 -10.04 -2.65 19.45
C ALA A 235 -9.01 -1.76 20.18
N CYS A 236 -7.71 -2.10 20.14
CA CYS A 236 -6.67 -1.25 20.71
C CYS A 236 -6.46 0.02 19.85
N ALA A 237 -6.28 -0.15 18.54
CA ALA A 237 -6.01 0.98 17.65
C ALA A 237 -7.24 1.88 17.48
N ASP A 238 -8.41 1.29 17.23
CA ASP A 238 -9.66 2.02 17.05
C ASP A 238 -10.05 2.74 18.35
N GLY A 239 -9.87 2.11 19.52
CA GLY A 239 -10.18 2.74 20.81
C GLY A 239 -9.35 3.99 21.10
N GLU A 240 -8.04 3.97 20.84
CA GLU A 240 -7.17 5.14 21.03
C GLU A 240 -7.51 6.29 20.06
N VAL A 241 -7.87 5.95 18.81
CA VAL A 241 -8.30 6.95 17.82
C VAL A 241 -9.65 7.56 18.20
N GLU A 242 -10.61 6.73 18.58
CA GLU A 242 -11.93 7.19 19.03
C GLU A 242 -11.85 8.05 20.29
N ASP A 243 -11.04 7.67 21.28
CA ASP A 243 -10.81 8.47 22.48
C ASP A 243 -10.22 9.83 22.14
N TYR A 244 -9.23 9.89 21.23
CA TYR A 244 -8.67 11.16 20.77
C TYR A 244 -9.71 12.02 20.04
N LEU A 245 -10.46 11.43 19.10
CA LEU A 245 -11.46 12.18 18.30
C LEU A 245 -12.64 12.68 19.14
N THR A 246 -13.06 11.93 20.16
CA THR A 246 -14.22 12.29 20.99
C THR A 246 -13.87 13.21 22.16
N THR A 247 -12.64 13.13 22.68
CA THR A 247 -12.23 13.91 23.86
C THR A 247 -11.23 15.02 23.55
N GLY A 248 -10.57 14.98 22.39
CA GLY A 248 -9.45 15.84 22.04
C GLY A 248 -8.16 15.55 22.83
N LYS A 249 -8.12 14.47 23.64
CA LYS A 249 -6.97 14.14 24.49
C LYS A 249 -6.08 13.10 23.79
N LEU A 250 -4.79 13.42 23.71
CA LEU A 250 -3.78 12.47 23.24
C LEU A 250 -3.40 11.46 24.34
N PRO A 251 -2.92 10.27 23.97
CA PRO A 251 -2.31 9.36 24.92
C PRO A 251 -1.08 10.01 25.58
N SER A 252 -0.77 9.63 26.82
CA SER A 252 0.34 10.23 27.57
C SER A 252 1.72 9.95 26.94
N LYS A 253 1.84 8.84 26.23
CA LYS A 253 3.02 8.34 25.54
C LYS A 253 2.61 7.70 24.21
N ASP A 254 3.58 7.38 23.37
CA ASP A 254 3.31 6.59 22.18
C ASP A 254 2.76 5.21 22.57
N VAL A 255 1.88 4.69 21.72
CA VAL A 255 1.10 3.48 21.97
C VAL A 255 1.53 2.42 20.97
N THR A 256 1.63 1.19 21.44
CA THR A 256 1.88 0.02 20.61
C THR A 256 0.71 -0.95 20.79
N CYS A 257 0.02 -1.24 19.70
CA CYS A 257 -1.01 -2.26 19.61
C CYS A 257 -0.48 -3.45 18.82
N GLU A 258 -1.07 -4.63 19.03
CA GLU A 258 -0.78 -5.82 18.24
C GLU A 258 -1.88 -6.03 17.21
N ALA A 259 -1.51 -6.46 16.00
CA ALA A 259 -2.47 -6.87 14.99
C ALA A 259 -3.20 -8.15 15.40
N THR A 260 -4.45 -8.25 14.96
CA THR A 260 -5.26 -9.45 15.09
C THR A 260 -5.52 -10.05 13.71
N ALA A 261 -5.84 -11.35 13.65
CA ALA A 261 -6.24 -11.97 12.39
C ALA A 261 -7.45 -11.26 11.74
N GLY A 262 -8.38 -10.74 12.57
CA GLY A 262 -9.53 -9.96 12.12
C GLY A 262 -9.12 -8.60 11.53
N SER A 263 -8.29 -7.84 12.25
CA SER A 263 -7.86 -6.51 11.77
C SER A 263 -7.05 -6.56 10.47
N ASN A 264 -6.28 -7.64 10.24
CA ASN A 264 -5.55 -7.83 8.98
C ASN A 264 -6.47 -8.33 7.85
N GLY A 265 -7.49 -9.13 8.16
CA GLY A 265 -8.45 -9.65 7.16
C GLY A 265 -9.57 -8.68 6.77
N ASP A 266 -9.98 -7.77 7.66
CA ASP A 266 -11.11 -6.85 7.48
C ASP A 266 -10.71 -5.45 6.98
N ALA A 267 -9.41 -5.15 6.84
CA ALA A 267 -8.89 -3.82 6.46
C ALA A 267 -9.33 -3.32 5.06
N ARG A 268 -10.06 -4.14 4.28
CA ARG A 268 -10.43 -3.84 2.89
C ARG A 268 -11.84 -4.18 2.48
N GLU A 269 -12.63 -4.82 3.33
CA GLU A 269 -14.06 -4.85 3.08
C GLU A 269 -14.60 -3.47 3.43
N ASN A 270 -14.84 -2.64 2.41
CA ASN A 270 -15.75 -1.49 2.45
C ASN A 270 -17.17 -1.98 2.82
N ARG A 271 -17.34 -2.65 3.96
CA ARG A 271 -18.66 -2.80 4.57
C ARG A 271 -19.09 -1.37 4.83
N LYS A 272 -20.27 -0.99 4.34
CA LYS A 272 -21.02 0.12 4.93
C LYS A 272 -21.13 -0.22 6.42
N ARG A 273 -20.24 0.34 7.23
CA ARG A 273 -20.26 0.16 8.68
C ARG A 273 -21.31 1.14 9.19
N ASP A 274 -22.57 0.75 9.05
CA ASP A 274 -23.72 1.51 9.58
C ASP A 274 -23.76 1.48 11.13
N ILE A 275 -22.75 0.90 11.78
CA ILE A 275 -22.61 0.81 13.24
C ILE A 275 -21.13 0.98 13.59
N LEU A 276 -20.79 2.10 14.22
CA LEU A 276 -19.55 2.24 14.99
C LEU A 276 -19.67 1.29 16.19
N PRO A 277 -18.78 0.29 16.36
CA PRO A 277 -18.83 -0.57 17.53
C PRO A 277 -18.34 0.21 18.76
N GLY A 278 -19.24 1.01 19.34
CA GLY A 278 -19.12 1.44 20.72
C GLY A 278 -19.22 0.20 21.60
N ALA A 279 -18.09 -0.27 22.13
CA ALA A 279 -18.03 -1.24 23.21
C ALA A 279 -17.02 -0.77 24.25
N PRO A 280 -17.32 -0.98 25.54
CA PRO A 280 -16.78 -0.18 26.63
C PRO A 280 -15.28 -0.37 26.80
N LEU A 281 -14.58 0.75 27.01
CA LEU A 281 -13.17 0.82 27.40
C LEU A 281 -12.83 -0.28 28.42
N PRO A 282 -11.82 -1.14 28.18
CA PRO A 282 -11.36 -2.05 29.21
C PRO A 282 -10.81 -1.22 30.37
N GLN A 283 -11.23 -1.57 31.60
CA GLN A 283 -10.73 -0.94 32.81
C GLN A 283 -9.19 -1.02 32.82
N ARG A 284 -8.55 0.15 32.97
CA ARG A 284 -7.12 0.25 33.26
C ARG A 284 -6.79 -0.73 34.39
N SER A 285 -5.86 -1.65 34.14
CA SER A 285 -5.31 -2.48 35.22
C SER A 285 -4.68 -1.55 36.26
N PRO A 286 -5.02 -1.69 37.55
CA PRO A 286 -4.33 -0.97 38.61
C PRO A 286 -2.96 -1.63 38.83
N ASP A 287 -1.94 -0.79 38.89
CA ASP A 287 -0.65 -0.99 39.54
C ASP A 287 0.13 -2.30 39.27
N ARG A 288 1.32 -2.15 38.68
CA ARG A 288 2.53 -2.87 39.10
C ARG A 288 3.78 -2.25 38.47
N PHE A 289 4.50 -1.50 39.33
CA PHE A 289 5.89 -1.02 39.28
C PHE A 289 6.35 -0.25 38.04
#